data_AF-A0A933NMF6-F1
#
_entry.id   AF-A0A933NMF6-F1
#
_cell.length_a   1.000
_cell.length_b   1.000
_cell.length_c   1.000
_cell.angle_alpha   90.00
_cell.angle_beta   90.00
_cell.angle_gamma   90.00
#
_symmetry.space_group_name_H-M   'P 1'
#
loop_
_entity.id
_entity.type
_entity.pdbx_description
1 polymer ?
#
loop_
_entity_poly.entity_id
_entity_poly.type
_entity_poly.pdbx_seq_one_letter_code
_entity_poly.pdbx_strand_id
1 'polypeptide(L)'
;MQPFLLVALAASSVLLAGGPLLAAPPPSPVPPPAAAWTPEEQNVLKGEELFRLAKEATRRRDYAAAATLLRQLTALAFPSDPSARELMAGAHLSLAEVLLVQQKVADAESTAKRGLGLTGTDAAPTFLRADVYELLAQISSIKNDTARAAQLRDSARRCRGLAQR
;
A
#
# COMPACT_ATOMS: atom_id res chain seq x y z
N MET A 1 22.51 45.97 -27.16
CA MET A 1 22.63 45.66 -28.60
C MET A 1 21.75 44.47 -28.88
N GLN A 2 20.77 44.61 -29.77
CA GLN A 2 19.92 43.51 -30.27
C GLN A 2 20.70 42.61 -31.26
N PRO A 3 20.19 41.43 -31.63
CA PRO A 3 19.29 41.34 -32.80
C PRO A 3 18.03 40.48 -32.52
N PHE A 4 16.83 40.93 -32.92
CA PHE A 4 16.13 40.62 -34.18
C PHE A 4 15.97 39.11 -34.47
N LEU A 5 14.73 38.60 -34.41
CA LEU A 5 14.08 38.02 -35.59
C LEU A 5 12.56 37.84 -35.42
N LEU A 6 11.86 38.55 -36.31
CA LEU A 6 10.48 38.40 -36.74
C LEU A 6 10.22 36.99 -37.32
N VAL A 7 9.10 36.38 -36.95
CA VAL A 7 8.27 35.61 -37.91
C VAL A 7 6.81 35.91 -37.60
N ALA A 8 6.21 36.72 -38.48
CA ALA A 8 4.78 36.73 -38.69
C ALA A 8 4.45 35.58 -39.66
N LEU A 9 3.44 34.77 -39.36
CA LEU A 9 2.67 34.13 -40.43
C LEU A 9 1.26 33.75 -39.98
N ALA A 10 0.32 34.25 -40.79
CA ALA A 10 -0.96 33.66 -41.15
C ALA A 10 -2.06 33.54 -40.08
N ALA A 11 -3.00 34.46 -40.21
CA ALA A 11 -4.41 34.22 -39.94
C ALA A 11 -4.87 32.89 -40.56
N SER A 12 -5.68 32.16 -39.79
CA SER A 12 -6.71 31.29 -40.33
C SER A 12 -7.81 31.20 -39.29
N SER A 13 -8.80 32.08 -39.46
CA SER A 13 -10.12 31.89 -38.88
C SER A 13 -10.78 30.73 -39.63
N VAL A 14 -11.04 29.63 -38.92
CA VAL A 14 -12.09 28.69 -39.30
C VAL A 14 -13.04 28.58 -38.11
N LEU A 15 -14.24 29.10 -38.33
CA LEU A 15 -15.41 28.95 -37.49
C LEU A 15 -15.96 27.52 -37.65
N LEU A 16 -16.79 27.10 -36.69
CA LEU A 16 -17.72 25.94 -36.70
C LEU A 16 -17.20 24.61 -36.11
N ALA A 17 -17.50 24.41 -34.82
CA ALA A 17 -18.33 23.28 -34.36
C ALA A 17 -18.62 23.45 -32.87
N GLY A 18 -19.90 23.64 -32.53
CA GLY A 18 -20.38 23.60 -31.15
C GLY A 18 -20.25 22.18 -30.61
N GLY A 19 -19.21 21.93 -29.81
CA GLY A 19 -19.12 20.80 -28.89
C GLY A 19 -19.25 21.33 -27.46
N PRO A 20 -19.87 20.57 -26.53
CA PRO A 20 -19.90 20.98 -25.13
C PRO A 20 -18.45 21.13 -24.66
N LEU A 21 -18.14 22.31 -24.10
CA LEU A 21 -16.90 22.58 -23.37
C LEU A 21 -16.80 21.55 -22.23
N LEU A 22 -16.13 20.43 -22.50
CA LEU A 22 -15.57 19.59 -21.46
C LEU A 22 -14.58 20.49 -20.72
N ALA A 23 -15.02 21.02 -19.59
CA ALA A 23 -14.19 21.77 -18.68
C ALA A 23 -12.90 20.97 -18.49
N ALA A 24 -11.75 21.59 -18.76
CA ALA A 24 -10.47 21.00 -18.46
C ALA A 24 -10.52 20.50 -17.01
N PRO A 25 -10.09 19.26 -16.73
CA PRO A 25 -10.07 18.77 -15.36
C PRO A 25 -9.29 19.81 -14.53
N PRO A 26 -9.80 20.19 -13.34
CA PRO A 26 -9.10 21.15 -12.51
C PRO A 26 -7.66 20.68 -12.34
N PRO A 27 -6.66 21.59 -12.42
CA PRO A 27 -5.27 21.20 -12.21
C PRO A 27 -5.20 20.48 -10.87
N SER A 28 -4.62 19.27 -10.87
CA SER A 28 -4.42 18.51 -9.63
C SER A 28 -3.76 19.44 -8.61
N PRO A 29 -4.27 19.49 -7.36
CA PRO A 29 -3.73 20.38 -6.36
C PRO A 29 -2.23 20.14 -6.24
N VAL A 30 -1.44 21.19 -6.47
CA VAL A 30 0.01 21.13 -6.30
C VAL A 30 0.25 20.75 -4.83
N PRO A 31 0.96 19.64 -4.54
CA PRO A 31 1.19 19.25 -3.16
C PRO A 31 1.93 20.36 -2.43
N PRO A 32 1.56 20.68 -1.17
CA PRO A 32 2.20 21.75 -0.43
C PRO A 32 3.68 21.44 -0.23
N PRO A 33 4.55 22.46 -0.14
CA PRO A 33 5.97 22.27 0.09
C PRO A 33 6.20 21.50 1.40
N ALA A 34 7.16 20.58 1.43
CA ALA A 34 7.40 19.65 2.54
C ALA A 34 7.57 20.32 3.93
N ALA A 35 7.90 21.61 3.99
CA ALA A 35 7.94 22.42 5.20
C ALA A 35 6.57 22.72 5.83
N ALA A 36 5.48 22.49 5.11
CA ALA A 36 4.10 22.71 5.56
C ALA A 36 3.40 21.43 6.04
N TRP A 37 4.05 20.26 5.95
CA TRP A 37 3.46 19.00 6.37
C TRP A 37 3.56 18.79 7.87
N THR A 38 2.50 18.23 8.44
CA THR A 38 2.49 17.76 9.82
C THR A 38 3.46 16.59 10.00
N PRO A 39 3.97 16.34 11.22
CA PRO A 39 4.81 15.16 11.50
C PRO A 39 4.16 13.83 11.10
N GLU A 40 2.83 13.74 11.16
CA GLU A 40 2.06 12.55 10.77
C GLU A 40 2.07 12.33 9.25
N GLU A 41 1.88 13.38 8.46
CA GLU A 41 1.96 13.32 6.99
C GLU A 41 3.38 12.98 6.51
N GLN A 42 4.40 13.51 7.19
CA GLN A 42 5.80 13.14 6.93
C GLN A 42 6.06 11.66 7.22
N ASN A 43 5.43 11.10 8.26
CA ASN A 43 5.53 9.68 8.57
C ASN A 43 4.85 8.81 7.52
N VAL A 44 3.76 9.25 6.89
CA VAL A 44 3.12 8.52 5.78
C VAL A 44 4.11 8.32 4.64
N LEU A 45 4.75 9.39 4.18
CA LEU A 45 5.68 9.33 3.05
C LEU A 45 6.96 8.56 3.39
N LYS A 46 7.46 8.74 4.61
CA LYS A 46 8.56 7.92 5.12
C LYS A 46 8.16 6.45 5.16
N GLY A 47 6.94 6.14 5.56
CA GLY A 47 6.37 4.81 5.58
C GLY A 47 6.32 4.17 4.19
N GLU A 48 5.81 4.90 3.20
CA GLU A 48 5.77 4.46 1.80
C GLU A 48 7.16 4.16 1.25
N GLU A 49 8.13 5.03 1.54
CA GLU A 49 9.51 4.84 1.10
C GLU A 49 10.16 3.62 1.76
N LEU A 50 9.98 3.46 3.07
CA LEU A 50 10.44 2.25 3.78
C LEU A 50 9.80 0.98 3.22
N PHE A 51 8.51 1.04 2.88
CA PHE A 51 7.80 -0.10 2.29
C PHE A 51 8.35 -0.46 0.91
N ARG A 52 8.61 0.55 0.08
CA ARG A 52 9.22 0.40 -1.25
C ARG A 52 10.61 -0.23 -1.16
N LEU A 53 11.46 0.28 -0.27
CA LEU A 53 12.80 -0.26 -0.03
C LEU A 53 12.76 -1.70 0.51
N ALA A 54 11.82 -2.00 1.41
CA ALA A 54 11.64 -3.35 1.91
C ALA A 54 11.25 -4.33 0.80
N LYS A 55 10.33 -3.94 -0.10
CA LYS A 55 9.96 -4.77 -1.26
C LYS A 55 11.16 -5.03 -2.18
N GLU A 56 12.01 -4.03 -2.40
CA GLU A 56 13.24 -4.19 -3.17
C GLU A 56 14.23 -5.16 -2.48
N ALA A 57 14.41 -5.03 -1.17
CA ALA A 57 15.23 -5.97 -0.38
C ALA A 57 14.67 -7.40 -0.46
N THR A 58 13.35 -7.59 -0.37
CA THR A 58 12.69 -8.89 -0.55
C THR A 58 12.94 -9.46 -1.95
N ARG A 59 12.87 -8.66 -3.02
CA ARG A 59 13.20 -9.10 -4.39
C ARG A 59 14.64 -9.58 -4.51
N ARG A 60 15.57 -8.91 -3.82
CA ARG A 60 16.99 -9.31 -3.72
C ARG A 60 17.24 -10.48 -2.78
N ARG A 61 16.20 -10.98 -2.11
CA ARG A 61 16.26 -12.01 -1.05
C ARG A 61 17.08 -11.58 0.17
N ASP A 62 17.26 -10.28 0.36
CA ASP A 62 17.84 -9.73 1.59
C ASP A 62 16.75 -9.58 2.65
N TYR A 63 16.35 -10.73 3.19
CA TYR A 63 15.25 -10.81 4.16
C TYR A 63 15.59 -10.14 5.50
N ALA A 64 16.88 -10.03 5.85
CA ALA A 64 17.31 -9.34 7.06
C ALA A 64 17.12 -7.83 6.93
N ALA A 65 17.53 -7.24 5.80
CA ALA A 65 17.29 -5.83 5.51
C ALA A 65 15.79 -5.54 5.38
N ALA A 66 15.05 -6.37 4.65
CA ALA A 66 13.60 -6.23 4.49
C ALA A 66 12.87 -6.23 5.85
N ALA A 67 13.20 -7.18 6.75
CA ALA A 67 12.60 -7.22 8.08
C ALA A 67 12.94 -5.99 8.93
N THR A 68 14.15 -5.44 8.80
CA THR A 68 14.56 -4.23 9.53
C THR A 68 13.75 -3.02 9.06
N LEU A 69 13.65 -2.82 7.74
CA LEU A 69 12.90 -1.72 7.15
C LEU A 69 11.41 -1.79 7.50
N LEU A 70 10.81 -2.99 7.44
CA LEU A 70 9.40 -3.18 7.79
C LEU A 70 9.14 -2.95 9.28
N ARG A 71 10.06 -3.33 10.17
CA ARG A 71 9.95 -3.00 11.61
C ARG A 71 10.00 -1.50 11.85
N GLN A 72 10.91 -0.79 11.17
CA GLN A 72 10.99 0.67 11.26
C GLN A 72 9.69 1.34 10.80
N LEU A 73 9.10 0.86 9.71
CA LEU A 73 7.80 1.33 9.22
C LEU A 73 6.72 1.11 10.29
N THR A 74 6.57 -0.11 10.82
CA THR A 74 5.53 -0.42 11.81
C THR A 74 5.67 0.32 13.14
N ALA A 75 6.80 0.98 13.37
CA ALA A 75 7.05 1.80 14.55
C ALA A 75 6.71 3.29 14.34
N LEU A 76 6.41 3.72 13.11
CA LEU A 76 6.00 5.09 12.84
C LEU A 76 4.60 5.35 13.40
N ALA A 77 4.39 6.58 13.89
CA ALA A 77 3.06 7.06 14.24
C ALA A 77 2.33 7.48 12.97
N PHE A 78 1.28 6.75 12.63
CA PHE A 78 0.45 7.03 11.47
C PHE A 78 -0.87 7.69 11.88
N PRO A 79 -1.42 8.56 11.02
CA PRO A 79 -2.78 9.07 11.18
C PRO A 79 -3.81 7.92 11.12
N SER A 80 -4.99 8.14 11.71
CA SER A 80 -6.09 7.15 11.75
C SER A 80 -6.87 7.02 10.43
N ASP A 81 -6.41 7.64 9.35
CA ASP A 81 -7.09 7.58 8.06
C ASP A 81 -7.01 6.17 7.44
N PRO A 82 -7.93 5.82 6.52
CA PRO A 82 -7.97 4.49 5.92
C PRO A 82 -6.70 4.12 5.13
N SER A 83 -6.08 5.06 4.43
CA SER A 83 -4.92 4.80 3.56
C SER A 83 -3.68 4.46 4.39
N ALA A 84 -3.46 5.20 5.48
CA ALA A 84 -2.38 4.91 6.41
C ALA A 84 -2.57 3.55 7.11
N ARG A 85 -3.82 3.18 7.44
CA ARG A 85 -4.16 1.85 7.97
C ARG A 85 -3.88 0.73 6.98
N GLU A 86 -4.16 0.93 5.69
CA GLU A 86 -3.86 -0.03 4.63
C GLU A 86 -2.35 -0.26 4.46
N LEU A 87 -1.57 0.83 4.44
CA LEU A 87 -0.11 0.75 4.38
C LEU A 87 0.44 -0.04 5.58
N MET A 88 -0.06 0.25 6.79
CA MET A 88 0.34 -0.45 8.00
C MET A 88 -0.06 -1.93 7.99
N ALA A 89 -1.27 -2.26 7.53
CA ALA A 89 -1.71 -3.65 7.37
C ALA A 89 -0.82 -4.40 6.37
N GLY A 90 -0.52 -3.79 5.22
CA GLY A 90 0.37 -4.35 4.20
C GLY A 90 1.81 -4.53 4.70
N ALA A 91 2.32 -3.61 5.52
CA ALA A 91 3.63 -3.72 6.15
C ALA A 91 3.69 -4.88 7.15
N HIS A 92 2.67 -5.06 7.98
CA HIS A 92 2.57 -6.20 8.89
C HIS A 92 2.47 -7.53 8.14
N LEU A 93 1.69 -7.60 7.06
CA LEU A 93 1.62 -8.79 6.21
C LEU A 93 3.01 -9.12 5.62
N SER A 94 3.65 -8.15 4.98
CA SER A 94 4.97 -8.34 4.36
C SER A 94 6.03 -8.73 5.40
N LEU A 95 5.98 -8.16 6.61
CA LEU A 95 6.91 -8.53 7.68
C LEU A 95 6.66 -9.96 8.14
N ALA A 96 5.41 -10.38 8.26
CA ALA A 96 5.07 -11.74 8.63
C ALA A 96 5.54 -12.76 7.56
N GLU A 97 5.40 -12.46 6.27
CA GLU A 97 5.94 -13.29 5.19
C GLU A 97 7.46 -13.43 5.27
N VAL A 98 8.17 -12.31 5.44
CA VAL A 98 9.63 -12.28 5.57
C VAL A 98 10.10 -13.06 6.82
N LEU A 99 9.38 -12.95 7.93
CA LEU A 99 9.65 -13.72 9.15
C LEU A 99 9.42 -15.22 8.95
N LEU A 100 8.39 -15.59 8.18
CA LEU A 100 8.11 -16.98 7.86
C LEU A 100 9.22 -17.60 7.01
N VAL A 101 9.72 -16.88 6.01
CA VAL A 101 10.89 -17.30 5.22
C VAL A 101 12.12 -17.49 6.10
N GLN A 102 12.31 -16.63 7.10
CA GLN A 102 13.36 -16.76 8.12
C GLN A 102 13.08 -17.86 9.18
N GLN A 103 12.03 -18.65 9.03
CA GLN A 103 11.61 -19.70 9.98
C GLN A 103 11.24 -19.18 11.38
N LYS A 104 10.94 -17.88 11.52
CA LYS A 104 10.49 -17.25 12.77
C LYS A 104 8.97 -17.35 12.89
N VAL A 105 8.46 -18.58 12.97
CA VAL A 105 7.02 -18.90 12.86
C VAL A 105 6.16 -18.17 13.89
N ALA A 106 6.60 -18.12 15.15
CA ALA A 106 5.84 -17.46 16.23
C ALA A 106 5.73 -15.93 16.00
N ASP A 107 6.83 -15.30 15.60
CA ASP A 107 6.86 -13.86 15.31
C ASP A 107 6.03 -13.52 14.06
N ALA A 108 6.08 -14.39 13.05
CA ALA A 108 5.25 -14.26 11.85
C ALA A 108 3.76 -14.32 12.21
N GLU A 109 3.34 -15.27 13.04
CA GLU A 109 1.94 -15.40 13.48
C GLU A 109 1.46 -14.15 14.23
N SER A 110 2.25 -13.68 15.19
CA SER A 110 1.94 -12.48 15.98
C SER A 110 1.83 -11.24 15.08
N THR A 111 2.74 -11.11 14.11
CA THR A 111 2.77 -9.98 13.18
C THR A 111 1.59 -10.02 12.20
N ALA A 112 1.26 -11.19 11.66
CA ALA A 112 0.09 -11.36 10.79
C ALA A 112 -1.22 -11.04 11.52
N LYS A 113 -1.36 -11.43 12.79
CA LYS A 113 -2.53 -11.07 13.62
C LYS A 113 -2.65 -9.57 13.84
N ARG A 114 -1.53 -8.86 14.06
CA ARG A 114 -1.53 -7.39 14.14
C ARG A 114 -2.00 -6.75 12.84
N GLY A 115 -1.48 -7.22 11.70
CA GLY A 115 -1.94 -6.79 10.38
C GLY A 115 -3.44 -7.03 10.18
N LEU A 116 -3.95 -8.19 10.60
CA LEU A 116 -5.39 -8.50 10.52
C LEU A 116 -6.23 -7.49 11.31
N GLY A 117 -5.81 -7.12 12.52
CA GLY A 117 -6.50 -6.14 13.36
C GLY A 117 -6.65 -4.76 12.70
N LEU A 118 -5.69 -4.39 11.83
CA LEU A 118 -5.72 -3.12 11.10
C LEU A 118 -6.64 -3.13 9.88
N THR A 119 -6.97 -4.30 9.34
CA THR A 119 -7.85 -4.41 8.15
C THR A 119 -9.31 -4.06 8.41
N GLY A 120 -9.74 -3.80 9.65
CA GLY A 120 -11.08 -3.23 10.02
C GLY A 120 -12.33 -4.06 9.66
N THR A 121 -13.33 -4.21 10.52
CA THR A 121 -14.54 -5.00 10.19
C THR A 121 -15.38 -4.40 9.06
N ASP A 122 -15.20 -3.12 8.76
CA ASP A 122 -16.12 -2.34 7.95
C ASP A 122 -15.49 -1.98 6.59
N ALA A 123 -15.98 -2.65 5.55
CA ALA A 123 -16.02 -2.25 4.14
C ALA A 123 -14.73 -1.74 3.42
N ALA A 124 -13.50 -1.97 3.92
CA ALA A 124 -12.25 -1.72 3.18
C ALA A 124 -11.24 -2.89 3.32
N PRO A 125 -10.20 -2.94 2.45
CA PRO A 125 -10.12 -3.78 1.27
C PRO A 125 -10.06 -5.26 1.59
N THR A 126 -10.99 -5.99 0.99
CA THR A 126 -11.19 -7.43 1.18
C THR A 126 -10.00 -8.30 0.76
N PHE A 127 -9.10 -7.78 -0.09
CA PHE A 127 -7.95 -8.53 -0.61
C PHE A 127 -6.83 -8.72 0.43
N LEU A 128 -6.42 -7.66 1.14
CA LEU A 128 -5.38 -7.74 2.18
C LEU A 128 -5.80 -8.69 3.32
N ARG A 129 -7.07 -8.63 3.71
CA ARG A 129 -7.63 -9.55 4.71
C ARG A 129 -7.55 -11.01 4.26
N ALA A 130 -7.88 -11.30 3.01
CA ALA A 130 -7.77 -12.65 2.48
C ALA A 130 -6.33 -13.16 2.52
N ASP A 131 -5.37 -12.32 2.13
CA ASP A 131 -3.95 -12.70 2.10
C ASP A 131 -3.38 -12.93 3.51
N VAL A 132 -3.79 -12.11 4.49
CA VAL A 132 -3.45 -12.35 5.90
C VAL A 132 -4.04 -13.67 6.42
N TYR A 133 -5.27 -14.02 6.04
CA TYR A 133 -5.86 -15.32 6.39
C TYR A 133 -5.12 -16.50 5.75
N GLU A 134 -4.72 -16.40 4.48
CA GLU A 134 -3.90 -17.42 3.83
C GLU A 134 -2.56 -17.62 4.53
N LEU A 135 -1.87 -16.53 4.88
CA LEU A 135 -0.62 -16.61 5.61
C LEU A 135 -0.79 -17.27 6.99
N LEU A 136 -1.83 -16.92 7.73
CA LEU A 136 -2.15 -17.56 9.00
C LEU A 136 -2.51 -19.04 8.83
N ALA A 137 -3.15 -19.42 7.73
CA ALA A 137 -3.43 -20.82 7.41
C ALA A 137 -2.16 -21.62 7.12
N GLN A 138 -1.21 -21.01 6.39
CA GLN A 138 0.11 -21.59 6.15
C GLN A 138 0.86 -21.81 7.47
N ILE A 139 0.89 -20.79 8.34
CA ILE A 139 1.51 -20.87 9.66
C ILE A 139 0.85 -21.97 10.52
N SER A 140 -0.47 -22.06 10.49
CA SER A 140 -1.22 -23.11 11.21
C SER A 140 -0.90 -24.51 10.67
N SER A 141 -0.73 -24.64 9.34
CA SER A 141 -0.31 -25.90 8.72
C SER A 141 1.11 -26.31 9.16
N ILE A 142 2.05 -25.36 9.23
CA ILE A 142 3.42 -25.60 9.73
C ILE A 142 3.39 -26.08 11.19
N LYS A 143 2.45 -25.59 11.98
CA LYS A 143 2.24 -25.99 13.38
C LYS A 143 1.42 -27.29 13.52
N ASN A 144 1.12 -27.98 12.43
CA ASN A 144 0.28 -29.18 12.38
C ASN A 144 -1.16 -28.99 12.90
N ASP A 145 -1.67 -27.76 12.91
CA ASP A 145 -3.07 -27.43 13.24
C ASP A 145 -3.90 -27.35 11.95
N THR A 146 -4.24 -28.52 11.41
CA THR A 146 -4.93 -28.65 10.11
C THR A 146 -6.37 -28.14 10.15
N ALA A 147 -7.05 -28.29 11.29
CA ALA A 147 -8.42 -27.80 11.50
C ALA A 147 -8.46 -26.27 11.43
N ARG A 148 -7.55 -25.60 12.15
CA ARG A 148 -7.43 -24.14 12.09
C ARG A 148 -7.00 -23.66 10.71
N ALA A 149 -6.08 -24.37 10.05
CA ALA A 149 -5.67 -24.03 8.69
C ALA A 149 -6.84 -24.07 7.70
N ALA A 150 -7.72 -25.07 7.79
CA ALA A 150 -8.92 -25.16 6.96
C ALA A 150 -9.88 -23.99 7.21
N GLN A 151 -10.17 -23.68 8.48
CA GLN A 151 -11.03 -22.56 8.86
C GLN A 151 -10.52 -21.20 8.33
N LEU A 152 -9.21 -20.99 8.38
CA LEU A 152 -8.57 -19.76 7.89
C LEU A 152 -8.65 -19.66 6.37
N ARG A 153 -8.41 -20.75 5.63
CA ARG A 153 -8.59 -20.78 4.16
C ARG A 153 -10.04 -20.51 3.76
N ASP A 154 -11.01 -21.03 4.49
CA ASP A 154 -12.42 -20.71 4.26
C ASP A 154 -12.72 -19.23 4.47
N SER A 155 -12.11 -18.63 5.49
CA SER A 155 -12.22 -17.19 5.74
C SER A 155 -11.60 -16.37 4.61
N ALA A 156 -10.43 -16.78 4.10
CA ALA A 156 -9.79 -16.15 2.94
C ALA A 156 -10.67 -16.25 1.68
N ARG A 157 -11.24 -17.42 1.40
CA ARG A 157 -12.17 -17.64 0.28
C ARG A 157 -13.39 -16.73 0.37
N ARG A 158 -14.03 -16.63 1.54
CA ARG A 158 -15.17 -15.73 1.76
C ARG A 158 -14.79 -14.28 1.48
N CYS A 159 -13.62 -13.85 1.95
CA CYS A 159 -13.13 -12.51 1.65
C CYS A 159 -12.96 -12.31 0.12
N ARG A 160 -12.27 -13.21 -0.58
CA ARG A 160 -12.10 -13.06 -2.04
C ARG A 160 -13.42 -13.06 -2.81
N GLY A 161 -14.39 -13.86 -2.41
CA GLY A 161 -15.71 -13.89 -3.04
C GLY A 161 -16.55 -12.62 -2.83
N LEU A 162 -16.35 -11.92 -1.72
CA LEU A 162 -16.97 -10.61 -1.48
C LEU A 162 -16.30 -9.48 -2.28
N ALA A 163 -15.02 -9.63 -2.64
CA ALA A 163 -14.27 -8.65 -3.42
C ALA A 163 -14.62 -8.63 -4.92
N GLN A 164 -15.24 -9.70 -5.43
CA GLN A 164 -15.54 -9.91 -6.85
C GLN A 164 -16.98 -9.55 -7.24
N ARG A 165 -17.79 -9.08 -6.29
CA ARG A 165 -19.18 -8.66 -6.49
C ARG A 165 -19.26 -7.15 -6.51
#